data_AF-A0A1I1GJN9-F1
#
_entry.id   AF-A0A1I1GJN9-F1
#
_cell.length_a   1.000
_cell.length_b   1.000
_cell.length_c   1.000
_cell.angle_alpha   90.00
_cell.angle_beta   90.00
_cell.angle_gamma   90.00
#
_symmetry.space_group_name_H-M   'P 1'
#
loop_
_entity.id
_entity.type
_entity.pdbx_description
1 polymer ?
#
loop_
_entity_poly.entity_id
_entity_poly.type
_entity_poly.pdbx_seq_one_letter_code
_entity_poly.pdbx_strand_id
1 'polypeptide(L)'
;MGTERIVKLIGQSPSGEAVIEHEDGRLERVKDRTDWARIDALTDDEIEQAARSDPDWDGLLDIDWSQVEITRPARKQPISIRLDEDVLDFFKRGGTGYQKRINAVLRSYMSASKQRAKAKSPARRRSG
;
A
#
# COMPACT_ATOMS: atom_id res chain seq x y z
N MET A 1 -27.90 15.18 11.30
CA MET A 1 -26.51 14.75 11.07
C MET A 1 -26.29 13.50 11.90
N GLY A 2 -26.32 12.32 11.28
CA GLY A 2 -26.03 11.07 11.97
C GLY A 2 -24.53 10.97 12.21
N THR A 3 -24.11 10.65 13.43
CA THR A 3 -22.72 10.27 13.69
C THR A 3 -22.44 8.95 12.97
N GLU A 4 -21.74 9.00 11.85
CA GLU A 4 -21.13 7.80 11.26
C GLU A 4 -20.09 7.26 12.25
N ARG A 5 -20.22 5.99 12.60
CA ARG A 5 -19.29 5.29 13.48
C ARG A 5 -18.81 4.07 12.73
N ILE A 6 -17.50 3.88 12.72
CA ILE A 6 -16.89 2.69 12.15
C ILE A 6 -17.22 1.51 13.06
N VAL A 7 -17.82 0.47 12.51
CA VAL A 7 -18.17 -0.76 13.21
C VAL A 7 -17.53 -1.96 12.51
N LYS A 8 -17.20 -3.00 13.25
CA LYS A 8 -16.61 -4.23 12.71
C LYS A 8 -17.69 -5.30 12.57
N LEU A 9 -17.83 -5.88 11.39
CA LEU A 9 -18.72 -7.03 11.17
C LEU A 9 -18.09 -8.29 11.78
N ILE A 10 -18.79 -8.93 12.72
CA ILE A 10 -18.34 -10.15 13.43
C ILE A 10 -18.94 -11.42 12.84
N GLY A 11 -20.13 -11.33 12.25
CA GLY A 11 -20.76 -12.45 11.58
C GLY A 11 -22.17 -12.11 11.13
N GLN A 12 -22.77 -13.03 10.39
CA GLN A 12 -24.18 -12.96 9.99
C GLN A 12 -24.93 -14.15 10.58
N SER A 13 -26.09 -13.87 11.15
CA SER A 13 -27.05 -14.88 11.60
C SER A 13 -27.67 -15.58 10.38
N PRO A 14 -28.07 -16.86 10.51
CA PRO A 14 -28.89 -17.55 9.50
C PRO A 14 -30.19 -16.81 9.14
N SER A 15 -30.67 -15.93 10.01
CA SER A 15 -31.84 -15.06 9.79
C SER A 15 -31.55 -13.78 8.99
N GLY A 16 -30.33 -13.58 8.52
CA GLY A 16 -29.91 -12.39 7.75
C GLY A 16 -29.55 -11.15 8.60
N GLU A 17 -29.49 -11.30 9.93
CA GLU A 17 -29.06 -10.22 10.83
C GLU A 17 -27.54 -10.19 10.94
N ALA A 18 -26.92 -9.03 10.77
CA ALA A 18 -25.50 -8.83 10.99
C ALA A 18 -25.22 -8.54 12.46
N VAL A 19 -24.20 -9.18 13.02
CA VAL A 19 -23.65 -8.87 14.34
C VAL A 19 -22.47 -7.92 14.13
N ILE A 20 -22.60 -6.69 14.61
CA ILE A 20 -21.58 -5.66 14.53
C ILE A 20 -20.98 -5.38 15.92
N GLU A 21 -19.68 -5.12 15.96
CA GLU A 21 -18.92 -4.70 17.14
C GLU A 21 -18.59 -3.21 17.01
N HIS A 22 -18.96 -2.43 18.03
CA HIS A 22 -18.62 -1.03 18.18
C HIS A 22 -17.20 -0.88 18.78
N GLU A 23 -16.58 0.29 18.65
CA GLU A 23 -15.24 0.57 19.19
C GLU A 23 -15.13 0.37 20.72
N ASP A 24 -16.24 0.55 21.44
CA ASP A 24 -16.35 0.32 22.88
C ASP A 24 -16.53 -1.16 23.26
N GLY A 25 -16.47 -2.08 22.29
CA GLY A 25 -16.64 -3.52 22.46
C GLY A 25 -18.11 -3.97 22.57
N ARG A 26 -19.07 -3.06 22.41
CA ARG A 26 -20.49 -3.41 22.41
C ARG A 26 -20.85 -4.18 21.14
N LEU A 27 -21.56 -5.30 21.30
CA LEU A 27 -22.14 -6.05 20.20
C LEU A 27 -23.58 -5.64 19.96
N GLU A 28 -23.94 -5.41 18.71
CA GLU A 28 -25.30 -5.08 18.28
C GLU A 28 -25.73 -5.96 17.11
N ARG A 29 -26.98 -6.41 17.14
CA ARG A 29 -27.61 -7.08 15.99
C ARG A 29 -28.32 -6.04 15.15
N VAL A 30 -27.87 -5.87 13.93
CA VAL A 30 -28.48 -4.95 12.97
C VAL A 30 -29.05 -5.73 11.80
N LYS A 31 -30.22 -5.31 11.34
CA LYS A 31 -30.78 -5.83 10.10
C LYS A 31 -30.11 -5.12 8.93
N ASP A 32 -29.79 -5.90 7.91
CA ASP A 32 -29.39 -5.30 6.64
C ASP A 32 -30.53 -4.43 6.10
N ARG A 33 -30.18 -3.23 5.65
CA ARG A 33 -31.12 -2.26 5.07
C ARG A 33 -30.86 -2.04 3.59
N THR A 34 -29.86 -2.73 3.05
CA THR A 34 -29.44 -2.62 1.66
C THR A 34 -30.35 -3.48 0.80
N ASP A 35 -30.93 -2.87 -0.23
CA ASP A 35 -31.68 -3.59 -1.24
C ASP A 35 -30.70 -4.18 -2.27
N TRP A 36 -30.17 -5.37 -1.97
CA TRP A 36 -29.22 -6.06 -2.83
C TRP A 36 -29.81 -6.45 -4.19
N ALA A 37 -31.11 -6.77 -4.24
CA ALA A 37 -31.78 -7.10 -5.49
C ALA A 37 -31.80 -5.91 -6.46
N ARG A 38 -31.97 -4.69 -5.92
CA ARG A 38 -31.81 -3.45 -6.70
C ARG A 38 -30.37 -3.24 -7.15
N ILE A 39 -29.39 -3.46 -6.28
CA ILE A 39 -27.95 -3.29 -6.61
C ILE A 39 -27.52 -4.26 -7.72
N ASP A 40 -27.93 -5.53 -7.64
CA ASP A 40 -27.58 -6.54 -8.64
C ASP A 40 -28.27 -6.31 -10.00
N ALA A 41 -29.37 -5.57 -10.01
CA ALA A 41 -30.12 -5.23 -11.22
C ALA A 41 -29.65 -3.92 -11.89
N LEU A 42 -28.77 -3.15 -11.24
CA LEU A 42 -28.23 -1.90 -11.79
C LEU A 42 -27.36 -2.20 -13.01
N THR A 43 -27.61 -1.48 -14.09
CA THR A 43 -26.83 -1.60 -15.33
C THR A 43 -25.54 -0.80 -15.25
N ASP A 44 -24.55 -1.18 -16.06
CA ASP A 44 -23.27 -0.46 -16.14
C ASP A 44 -23.47 1.03 -16.50
N ASP A 45 -24.38 1.34 -17.42
CA ASP A 45 -24.70 2.72 -17.82
C ASP A 45 -25.27 3.54 -16.66
N GLU A 46 -26.14 2.94 -15.85
CA GLU A 46 -26.72 3.59 -14.67
C GLU A 46 -25.66 3.80 -13.57
N ILE A 47 -24.73 2.86 -13.39
CA ILE A 47 -23.61 2.98 -12.47
C ILE A 47 -22.68 4.11 -12.92
N GLU A 48 -22.34 4.18 -14.21
CA GLU A 48 -21.51 5.26 -14.74
C GLU A 48 -22.19 6.63 -14.60
N GLN A 49 -23.49 6.72 -14.86
CA GLN A 49 -24.24 7.96 -14.71
C GLN A 49 -24.28 8.39 -13.24
N ALA A 50 -24.51 7.46 -12.32
CA ALA A 50 -24.47 7.72 -10.88
C ALA A 50 -23.10 8.27 -10.46
N ALA A 51 -22.01 7.60 -10.88
CA ALA A 51 -20.65 8.04 -10.58
C ALA A 51 -20.33 9.43 -11.15
N ARG A 52 -20.72 9.72 -12.40
CA ARG A 52 -20.52 11.06 -13.02
C ARG A 52 -21.33 12.16 -12.34
N SER A 53 -22.48 11.82 -11.78
CA SER A 53 -23.36 12.79 -11.11
C SER A 53 -22.99 13.06 -9.65
N ASP A 54 -22.09 12.26 -9.08
CA ASP A 54 -21.66 12.36 -7.69
C ASP A 54 -20.51 13.38 -7.55
N PRO A 55 -20.70 14.49 -6.80
CA PRO A 55 -19.65 15.48 -6.56
C PRO A 55 -18.38 14.92 -5.92
N ASP A 56 -18.47 13.84 -5.13
CA ASP A 56 -17.31 13.22 -4.47
C ASP A 56 -16.40 12.49 -5.47
N TRP A 57 -16.91 12.21 -6.67
CA TRP A 57 -16.18 11.57 -7.77
C TRP A 57 -15.68 12.56 -8.83
N ASP A 58 -15.98 13.85 -8.69
CA ASP A 58 -15.56 14.88 -9.64
C ASP A 58 -14.02 14.90 -9.78
N GLY A 59 -13.53 14.80 -11.01
CA GLY A 59 -12.10 14.73 -11.33
C GLY A 59 -11.37 13.41 -11.02
N LEU A 60 -12.03 12.43 -10.38
CA LEU A 60 -11.45 11.09 -10.14
C LEU A 60 -11.70 10.11 -11.28
N LEU A 61 -12.79 10.31 -12.04
CA LEU A 61 -13.17 9.47 -13.18
C LEU A 61 -12.21 9.59 -14.36
N ASP A 62 -11.47 10.69 -14.46
CA ASP A 62 -10.51 10.98 -15.54
C ASP A 62 -9.09 10.45 -15.26
N ILE A 63 -8.86 9.84 -14.08
CA ILE A 63 -7.53 9.32 -13.73
C ILE A 63 -7.24 8.08 -14.60
N ASP A 64 -6.25 8.20 -15.49
CA ASP A 64 -5.74 7.08 -16.26
C ASP A 64 -4.86 6.16 -15.39
N TRP A 65 -5.49 5.14 -14.81
CA TRP A 65 -4.84 4.13 -13.99
C TRP A 65 -3.86 3.24 -14.78
N SER A 66 -3.85 3.28 -16.11
CA SER A 66 -2.93 2.49 -16.95
C SER A 66 -1.48 2.98 -16.87
N GLN A 67 -1.27 4.25 -16.53
CA GLN A 67 0.06 4.86 -16.41
C GLN A 67 0.65 4.76 -15.00
N VAL A 68 -0.03 4.08 -14.07
CA VAL A 68 0.43 3.94 -12.69
C VAL A 68 1.57 2.92 -12.64
N GLU A 69 2.78 3.41 -12.33
CA GLU A 69 3.93 2.55 -12.09
C GLU A 69 3.77 1.84 -10.72
N ILE A 70 3.29 0.60 -10.75
CA ILE A 70 3.18 -0.27 -9.56
C ILE A 70 4.59 -0.63 -9.09
N THR A 71 5.16 0.24 -8.25
CA THR A 71 6.46 -0.02 -7.64
C THR A 71 6.27 -0.99 -6.49
N ARG A 72 6.54 -2.30 -6.70
CA ARG A 72 6.61 -3.24 -5.59
C ARG A 72 7.83 -2.91 -4.74
N PRO A 73 7.68 -2.52 -3.45
CA PRO A 73 8.83 -2.28 -2.61
C PRO A 73 9.61 -3.59 -2.49
N ALA A 74 10.90 -3.53 -2.83
CA ALA A 74 11.77 -4.71 -2.75
C ALA A 74 11.69 -5.31 -1.35
N ARG A 75 11.42 -6.63 -1.26
CA ARG A 75 11.36 -7.35 0.02
C ARG A 75 12.72 -7.23 0.70
N LYS A 76 12.76 -6.52 1.82
CA LYS A 76 13.97 -6.41 2.66
C LYS A 76 14.11 -7.71 3.45
N GLN A 77 15.30 -8.29 3.45
CA GLN A 77 15.61 -9.42 4.32
C GLN A 77 16.00 -8.87 5.70
N PRO A 78 15.27 -9.22 6.78
CA PRO A 78 15.68 -8.81 8.12
C PRO A 78 16.93 -9.59 8.52
N ILE A 79 18.02 -8.87 8.76
CA ILE A 79 19.27 -9.44 9.25
C ILE A 79 19.73 -8.68 10.49
N SER A 80 20.43 -9.37 11.38
CA SER A 80 21.14 -8.74 12.49
C SER A 80 22.59 -8.51 12.09
N ILE A 81 23.05 -7.27 12.16
CA ILE A 81 24.44 -6.88 11.89
C ILE A 81 24.94 -6.02 13.05
N ARG A 82 26.25 -6.08 13.33
CA ARG A 82 26.92 -5.18 14.28
C ARG A 82 27.50 -3.99 13.51
N LEU A 83 27.31 -2.80 14.05
CA LEU A 83 27.86 -1.54 13.55
C LEU A 83 28.60 -0.88 14.71
N ASP A 84 29.65 -0.14 14.40
CA ASP A 84 30.36 0.68 15.38
C ASP A 84 29.42 1.78 15.94
N GLU A 85 29.67 2.18 17.18
CA GLU A 85 28.83 3.11 17.92
C GLU A 85 28.75 4.48 17.24
N ASP A 86 29.89 5.00 16.79
CA ASP A 86 30.03 6.27 16.10
C ASP A 86 29.26 6.31 14.77
N VAL A 87 29.30 5.22 14.00
CA VAL A 87 28.54 5.05 12.76
C VAL A 87 27.04 5.06 13.06
N LEU A 88 26.61 4.31 14.08
CA LEU A 88 25.20 4.26 14.45
C LEU A 88 24.70 5.63 14.91
N ASP A 89 25.48 6.32 15.72
CA ASP A 89 25.17 7.65 16.22
C ASP A 89 25.10 8.69 15.11
N PHE A 90 26.03 8.66 14.16
CA PHE A 90 25.98 9.51 12.97
C PHE A 90 24.63 9.38 12.24
N PHE A 91 24.17 8.15 11.98
CA PHE A 91 22.89 7.94 11.29
C PHE A 91 21.68 8.28 12.17
N LYS A 92 21.75 8.07 13.49
CA LYS A 92 20.68 8.40 14.45
C LYS A 92 20.47 9.90 14.62
N ARG A 93 21.51 10.73 14.49
CA ARG A 93 21.41 12.21 14.56
C ARG A 93 20.38 12.77 13.58
N GLY A 94 20.20 12.13 12.42
CA GLY A 94 19.18 12.49 11.43
C GLY A 94 17.75 12.03 11.74
N GLY A 95 17.47 11.55 12.96
CA GLY A 95 16.13 11.17 13.41
C GLY A 95 15.62 9.85 12.83
N THR A 96 14.28 9.73 12.78
CA THR A 96 13.59 8.52 12.31
C THR A 96 14.03 8.14 10.89
N GLY A 97 14.03 6.84 10.59
CA GLY A 97 14.45 6.33 9.28
C GLY A 97 15.97 6.15 9.11
N TYR A 98 16.77 6.20 10.17
CA TYR A 98 18.22 5.96 10.11
C TYR A 98 18.59 4.62 9.43
N GLN A 99 17.81 3.56 9.65
CA GLN A 99 17.97 2.27 8.96
C GLN A 99 17.79 2.38 7.44
N LYS A 100 16.84 3.21 6.97
CA LYS A 100 16.65 3.46 5.52
C LYS A 100 17.87 4.17 4.94
N ARG A 101 18.45 5.14 5.67
CA ARG A 101 19.67 5.85 5.27
C ARG A 101 20.89 4.91 5.20
N ILE A 102 21.08 4.04 6.19
CA ILE A 102 22.12 3.00 6.16
C ILE A 102 21.98 2.14 4.90
N ASN A 103 20.78 1.65 4.61
CA ASN A 103 20.53 0.84 3.43
C ASN A 103 20.78 1.59 2.11
N ALA A 104 20.46 2.89 2.04
CA ALA A 104 20.73 3.71 0.86
C ALA A 104 22.24 3.86 0.59
N VAL A 105 23.04 4.06 1.65
CA VAL A 105 24.51 4.14 1.54
C VAL A 105 25.10 2.81 1.06
N LEU A 106 24.67 1.69 1.66
CA LEU A 106 25.11 0.35 1.23
C LEU A 106 24.77 0.08 -0.24
N ARG A 107 23.59 0.51 -0.70
CA ARG A 107 23.19 0.39 -2.10
C ARG A 107 24.05 1.24 -3.02
N SER A 108 24.35 2.49 -2.63
CA SER A 108 25.24 3.36 -3.39
C SER A 108 26.63 2.74 -3.55
N TYR A 109 27.20 2.23 -2.46
CA TYR A 109 28.49 1.53 -2.49
C TYR A 109 28.47 0.29 -3.39
N MET A 110 27.42 -0.53 -3.32
CA MET A 110 27.24 -1.69 -4.20
C MET A 110 27.22 -1.28 -5.67
N SER A 111 26.45 -0.24 -6.02
CA SER A 111 26.36 0.25 -7.39
C SER A 111 27.69 0.77 -7.92
N ALA A 112 28.40 1.59 -7.13
CA ALA A 112 29.72 2.11 -7.48
C ALA A 112 30.74 0.97 -7.68
N SER A 113 30.74 -0.01 -6.77
CA SER A 113 31.61 -1.19 -6.84
C SER A 113 31.34 -2.01 -8.12
N LYS A 114 30.08 -2.24 -8.48
CA LYS A 114 29.69 -2.94 -9.71
C LYS A 114 30.14 -2.20 -10.96
N GLN A 115 29.97 -0.88 -11.01
CA GLN A 115 30.42 -0.07 -12.14
C GLN A 115 31.95 -0.15 -12.31
N ARG A 116 32.69 -0.08 -11.21
CA ARG A 116 34.16 -0.17 -11.20
C ARG A 116 34.66 -1.55 -11.65
N ALA A 117 33.96 -2.63 -11.26
CA ALA A 117 34.25 -3.98 -11.72
C ALA A 117 33.97 -4.17 -13.22
N LYS A 118 32.88 -3.58 -13.74
CA LYS A 118 32.56 -3.57 -15.17
C LYS A 118 33.63 -2.82 -15.98
N ALA A 119 34.11 -1.69 -15.48
CA ALA A 119 35.17 -0.91 -16.12
C ALA A 119 36.54 -1.62 -16.15
N LYS A 120 36.82 -2.51 -15.18
CA LYS A 120 38.06 -3.30 -15.11
C LYS A 120 38.07 -4.57 -15.96
N SER A 121 36.96 -4.90 -16.63
CA SER A 121 36.88 -6.06 -17.52
C SER A 121 36.99 -5.59 -18.98
N PRO A 122 38.19 -5.38 -19.55
CA PRO A 122 38.31 -5.12 -20.97
C PRO A 122 38.05 -6.41 -21.75
N ALA A 123 37.27 -6.25 -22.83
CA ALA A 123 36.98 -7.17 -23.93
C ALA A 123 37.86 -8.43 -24.00
N ARG A 124 37.48 -9.48 -23.26
CA ARG A 124 37.93 -10.83 -23.59
C ARG A 124 37.06 -11.30 -24.75
N ARG A 125 37.66 -11.28 -25.95
CA ARG A 125 37.25 -11.90 -27.23
C ARG A 125 36.55 -10.96 -28.23
N ARG A 126 37.23 -10.70 -29.36
CA ARG A 126 36.79 -10.99 -30.75
C ARG A 126 38.07 -11.27 -31.56
N SER A 127 38.28 -12.53 -31.99
CA SER A 127 38.32 -12.98 -33.41
C SER A 127 39.52 -12.43 -34.19
N GLY A 128 40.30 -13.20 -34.91
CA GLY A 128 40.21 -14.60 -35.36
C GLY A 128 41.44 -14.91 -36.18
#